data_AF-A0A2Z3GZ49-F1
#
_entry.id   AF-A0A2Z3GZ49-F1
#
_cell.length_a   1.000
_cell.length_b   1.000
_cell.length_c   1.000
_cell.angle_alpha   90.00
_cell.angle_beta   90.00
_cell.angle_gamma   90.00
#
_symmetry.space_group_name_H-M   'P 1'
#
loop_
_entity.id
_entity.type
_entity.pdbx_description
1 polymer ?
#
loop_
_entity_poly.entity_id
_entity_poly.type
_entity_poly.pdbx_seq_one_letter_code
_entity_poly.pdbx_strand_id
1 'polypeptide(L)'
;MGANAPPNPDDGGNMRRTKISDQKIAAVAALIVQGNFRYVAGKAVGVPPRTFRDWMKRGKEYPDGLYGQFRIAVIAAEAEAERKAVAAVIAAGQDDAKHLEWWLERKFPERWGKFRGELNDLKREIAELKRQIGETQPSETP
;
A
#
# COMPACT_ATOMS: atom_id res chain seq x y z
N MET A 1 -16.80 25.20 1.41
CA MET A 1 -17.53 24.65 0.25
C MET A 1 -17.27 23.15 0.19
N GLY A 2 -17.99 22.35 0.99
CA GLY A 2 -17.89 20.90 0.94
C GLY A 2 -18.84 20.38 -0.12
N ALA A 3 -18.32 19.86 -1.23
CA ALA A 3 -19.14 19.17 -2.21
C ALA A 3 -19.70 17.90 -1.55
N ASN A 4 -20.99 17.90 -1.23
CA ASN A 4 -21.69 16.67 -0.84
C ASN A 4 -21.54 15.67 -1.98
N ALA A 5 -20.86 14.55 -1.72
CA ALA A 5 -20.72 13.49 -2.70
C ALA A 5 -22.12 13.04 -3.15
N PRO A 6 -22.34 12.77 -4.46
CA PRO A 6 -23.63 12.33 -4.94
C PRO A 6 -24.04 11.03 -4.21
N PRO A 7 -25.34 10.82 -3.93
CA PRO A 7 -25.80 9.61 -3.26
C PRO A 7 -25.38 8.37 -4.05
N ASN A 8 -24.90 7.33 -3.36
CA ASN A 8 -24.46 6.12 -4.03
C ASN A 8 -25.70 5.40 -4.62
N PRO A 9 -25.61 4.88 -5.86
CA PRO A 9 -26.74 4.21 -6.52
C PRO A 9 -27.35 3.05 -5.71
N ASP A 10 -26.56 2.45 -4.82
CA ASP A 10 -26.98 1.34 -3.97
C ASP A 10 -27.54 1.78 -2.60
N ASP A 11 -27.63 3.09 -2.32
CA ASP A 11 -28.19 3.65 -1.06
C ASP A 11 -29.73 3.66 -1.03
N GLY A 12 -30.38 3.27 -2.13
CA GLY A 12 -31.84 3.18 -2.24
C GLY A 12 -32.42 2.00 -1.46
N GLY A 13 -33.01 2.29 -0.30
CA GLY A 13 -33.53 1.35 0.69
C GLY A 13 -34.75 0.50 0.29
N ASN A 14 -34.71 -0.26 -0.80
CA ASN A 14 -35.71 -1.32 -1.02
C ASN A 14 -35.14 -2.57 -1.70
N MET A 15 -35.04 -3.65 -0.91
CA MET A 15 -35.03 -5.09 -1.31
C MET A 15 -34.20 -5.54 -2.53
N ARG A 16 -33.16 -4.83 -2.96
CA ARG A 16 -32.05 -5.42 -3.74
C ARG A 16 -30.91 -5.69 -2.80
N ARG A 17 -30.77 -6.96 -2.39
CA ARG A 17 -29.68 -7.47 -1.53
C ARG A 17 -28.35 -6.86 -2.00
N THR A 18 -27.86 -5.82 -1.32
CA THR A 18 -26.57 -5.21 -1.64
C THR A 18 -25.52 -6.31 -1.49
N LYS A 19 -24.65 -6.45 -2.49
CA LYS A 19 -23.64 -7.52 -2.47
C LYS A 19 -22.63 -7.32 -1.32
N ILE A 20 -22.52 -6.08 -0.84
CA ILE A 20 -21.72 -5.62 0.30
C ILE A 20 -22.58 -5.53 1.56
N SER A 21 -22.01 -5.89 2.70
CA SER A 21 -22.63 -5.80 4.02
C SER A 21 -21.56 -5.56 5.09
N ASP A 22 -21.94 -5.00 6.23
CA ASP A 22 -21.01 -4.75 7.36
C ASP A 22 -20.29 -6.02 7.79
N GLN A 23 -21.00 -7.16 7.80
CA GLN A 23 -20.41 -8.46 8.08
C GLN A 23 -19.27 -8.81 7.11
N LYS A 24 -19.44 -8.56 5.80
CA LYS A 24 -18.38 -8.80 4.82
C LYS A 24 -17.23 -7.81 4.98
N ILE A 25 -17.52 -6.55 5.31
CA ILE A 25 -16.50 -5.54 5.57
C ILE A 25 -15.62 -5.98 6.74
N ALA A 26 -16.24 -6.34 7.87
CA ALA A 26 -15.54 -6.82 9.06
C ALA A 26 -14.74 -8.10 8.79
N ALA A 27 -15.32 -9.08 8.08
CA ALA A 27 -14.64 -10.34 7.76
C ALA A 27 -13.41 -10.13 6.86
N VAL A 28 -13.51 -9.28 5.83
CA VAL A 28 -12.37 -8.94 4.97
C VAL A 28 -11.28 -8.24 5.78
N ALA A 29 -11.64 -7.22 6.56
CA ALA A 29 -10.68 -6.47 7.36
C ALA A 29 -9.95 -7.39 8.36
N ALA A 30 -10.66 -8.29 9.03
CA ALA A 30 -10.07 -9.24 9.97
C ALA A 30 -9.03 -10.16 9.30
N LEU A 31 -9.28 -10.62 8.09
CA LEU A 31 -8.33 -11.45 7.34
C LEU A 31 -7.10 -10.66 6.88
N ILE A 32 -7.30 -9.40 6.45
CA ILE A 32 -6.20 -8.53 6.04
C ILE A 32 -5.30 -8.18 7.23
N VAL A 33 -5.87 -7.91 8.41
CA VAL A 33 -5.11 -7.68 9.66
C VAL A 33 -4.19 -8.87 10.01
N GLN A 34 -4.55 -10.08 9.58
CA GLN A 34 -3.73 -11.28 9.75
C GLN A 34 -2.60 -11.41 8.71
N GLY A 35 -2.43 -10.42 7.82
CA GLY A 35 -1.39 -10.39 6.78
C GLY A 35 -1.82 -10.95 5.43
N ASN A 36 -3.11 -11.28 5.23
CA ASN A 36 -3.59 -11.77 3.93
C ASN A 36 -3.68 -10.66 2.89
N PHE A 37 -3.31 -10.97 1.65
CA PHE A 37 -3.58 -10.07 0.51
C PHE A 37 -5.07 -9.87 0.29
N ARG A 38 -5.45 -8.69 -0.21
CA ARG A 38 -6.84 -8.32 -0.57
C ARG A 38 -7.58 -9.41 -1.35
N TYR A 39 -6.92 -10.02 -2.35
CA TYR A 39 -7.56 -11.06 -3.17
C TYR A 39 -7.84 -12.36 -2.41
N VAL A 40 -6.98 -12.73 -1.46
CA VAL A 40 -7.15 -13.90 -0.59
C VAL A 40 -8.30 -13.64 0.38
N ALA A 41 -8.27 -12.50 1.07
CA ALA A 41 -9.32 -12.08 1.99
C ALA A 41 -10.68 -12.00 1.29
N GLY A 42 -10.73 -11.38 0.10
CA GLY A 42 -11.93 -11.31 -0.73
C GLY A 42 -12.46 -12.67 -1.14
N LYS A 43 -11.60 -13.56 -1.65
CA LYS A 43 -12.01 -14.91 -2.06
C LYS A 43 -12.55 -15.73 -0.88
N ALA A 44 -11.93 -15.62 0.30
CA ALA A 44 -12.34 -16.33 1.50
C ALA A 44 -13.76 -15.93 1.99
N VAL A 45 -14.19 -14.69 1.73
CA VAL A 45 -15.55 -14.21 2.07
C VAL A 45 -16.54 -14.26 0.89
N GLY A 46 -16.17 -14.91 -0.22
CA GLY A 46 -17.01 -15.02 -1.41
C GLY A 46 -17.14 -13.72 -2.21
N VAL A 47 -16.13 -12.85 -2.19
CA VAL A 47 -16.05 -11.63 -3.00
C VAL A 47 -15.02 -11.82 -4.12
N PRO A 48 -15.45 -11.95 -5.39
CA PRO A 48 -14.52 -12.10 -6.51
C PRO A 48 -13.58 -10.90 -6.67
N PRO A 49 -12.35 -11.06 -7.20
CA PRO A 49 -11.37 -9.98 -7.31
C PRO A 49 -11.87 -8.75 -8.07
N ARG A 50 -12.65 -8.95 -9.13
CA ARG A 50 -13.25 -7.84 -9.90
C ARG A 50 -14.21 -7.04 -9.02
N THR A 51 -15.10 -7.72 -8.29
CA THR A 51 -16.04 -7.09 -7.36
C THR A 51 -15.32 -6.34 -6.25
N PHE A 52 -14.25 -6.92 -5.69
CA PHE A 52 -13.44 -6.24 -4.68
C PHE A 52 -12.86 -4.93 -5.22
N ARG A 53 -12.27 -4.96 -6.42
CA ARG A 53 -11.71 -3.77 -7.08
C ARG A 53 -12.80 -2.72 -7.33
N ASP A 54 -13.96 -3.14 -7.82
CA ASP A 54 -15.10 -2.26 -8.07
C ASP A 54 -15.58 -1.59 -6.77
N TRP A 55 -15.63 -2.34 -5.65
CA TRP A 55 -15.96 -1.79 -4.34
C TRP A 55 -14.93 -0.78 -3.84
N MET A 56 -13.63 -1.05 -4.01
CA MET A 56 -12.58 -0.10 -3.65
C MET A 56 -12.65 1.18 -4.49
N LYS A 57 -12.99 1.06 -5.79
CA LYS A 57 -13.20 2.22 -6.68
C LYS A 57 -14.40 3.05 -6.22
N ARG A 58 -15.55 2.41 -5.99
CA ARG A 58 -16.75 3.08 -5.48
C ARG A 58 -16.52 3.72 -4.12
N GLY A 59 -15.76 3.09 -3.23
CA GLY A 59 -15.44 3.67 -1.92
C GLY A 59 -14.55 4.90 -1.98
N LYS A 60 -13.86 5.13 -3.10
CA LYS A 60 -13.13 6.38 -3.35
C LYS A 60 -14.07 7.47 -3.89
N GLU A 61 -15.03 7.09 -4.72
CA GLU A 61 -16.01 8.01 -5.33
C GLU A 61 -17.11 8.43 -4.32
N TYR A 62 -17.49 7.53 -3.42
CA TYR A 62 -18.57 7.67 -2.44
C TYR A 62 -18.04 7.35 -1.02
N PRO A 63 -17.29 8.27 -0.39
CA PRO A 63 -16.61 8.01 0.88
C PRO A 63 -17.54 7.80 2.08
N ASP A 64 -18.74 8.39 2.04
CA ASP A 64 -19.68 8.37 3.18
C ASP A 64 -20.61 7.14 3.20
N GLY A 65 -20.59 6.31 2.15
CA GLY A 65 -21.42 5.10 2.03
C GLY A 65 -20.71 3.81 2.46
N LEU A 66 -21.41 2.67 2.37
CA LEU A 66 -20.87 1.33 2.71
C LEU A 66 -19.60 0.98 1.94
N TYR A 67 -19.49 1.40 0.67
CA TYR A 67 -18.26 1.20 -0.11
C TYR A 67 -17.10 2.03 0.44
N GLY A 68 -17.36 3.24 0.93
CA GLY A 68 -16.38 4.09 1.59
C GLY A 68 -15.90 3.46 2.90
N GLN A 69 -16.83 2.98 3.73
CA GLN A 69 -16.51 2.23 4.94
C GLN A 69 -15.67 0.99 4.65
N PHE A 70 -16.00 0.23 3.60
CA PHE A 70 -15.19 -0.91 3.15
C PHE A 70 -13.77 -0.49 2.76
N ARG A 71 -13.63 0.57 1.97
CA ARG A 71 -12.32 1.08 1.55
C ARG A 71 -11.47 1.52 2.75
N ILE A 72 -12.07 2.25 3.68
CA ILE A 72 -11.42 2.69 4.92
C ILE A 72 -10.97 1.47 5.73
N ALA A 73 -11.86 0.49 5.94
CA ALA A 73 -11.56 -0.72 6.70
C ALA A 73 -10.42 -1.54 6.06
N VAL A 74 -10.40 -1.67 4.73
CA VAL A 74 -9.32 -2.38 4.01
C VAL A 74 -7.98 -1.66 4.19
N ILE A 75 -7.93 -0.34 3.99
CA ILE A 75 -6.67 0.43 4.12
C ILE A 75 -6.18 0.41 5.57
N ALA A 76 -7.08 0.59 6.54
CA ALA A 76 -6.73 0.53 7.95
C ALA A 76 -6.21 -0.87 8.34
N ALA A 77 -6.83 -1.93 7.83
CA ALA A 77 -6.39 -3.30 8.07
C ALA A 77 -4.98 -3.58 7.50
N GLU A 78 -4.66 -3.05 6.32
CA GLU A 78 -3.32 -3.20 5.72
C GLU A 78 -2.25 -2.48 6.55
N ALA A 79 -2.54 -1.23 6.95
CA ALA A 79 -1.65 -0.47 7.81
C ALA A 79 -1.42 -1.18 9.16
N GLU A 80 -2.47 -1.76 9.73
CA GLU A 80 -2.38 -2.52 10.98
C GLU A 80 -1.58 -3.82 10.81
N ALA A 81 -1.77 -4.54 9.70
CA ALA A 81 -1.00 -5.74 9.39
C ALA A 81 0.50 -5.43 9.25
N GLU A 82 0.85 -4.35 8.54
CA GLU A 82 2.23 -3.88 8.41
C GLU A 82 2.81 -3.47 9.77
N ARG A 83 2.05 -2.72 10.58
CA ARG A 83 2.46 -2.33 11.93
C ARG A 83 2.75 -3.55 12.81
N LYS A 84 1.90 -4.57 12.79
CA LYS A 84 2.10 -5.83 13.51
C LYS A 84 3.34 -6.58 13.03
N ALA A 85 3.54 -6.65 11.72
CA ALA A 85 4.71 -7.31 11.13
C ALA A 85 6.01 -6.61 11.56
N VAL A 86 6.06 -5.27 11.50
CA VAL A 86 7.22 -4.49 11.95
C VAL A 86 7.46 -4.70 13.44
N ALA A 87 6.41 -4.67 14.27
CA ALA A 87 6.54 -4.92 15.70
C ALA A 87 7.10 -6.32 15.99
N ALA A 88 6.65 -7.35 15.27
CA ALA A 88 7.15 -8.71 15.41
C ALA A 88 8.63 -8.83 15.01
N VAL A 89 9.05 -8.16 13.93
CA VAL A 89 10.46 -8.12 13.50
C VAL A 89 11.33 -7.43 14.56
N ILE A 90 10.88 -6.31 15.13
CA ILE A 90 11.62 -5.61 16.19
C ILE A 90 11.71 -6.45 17.47
N ALA A 91 10.63 -7.16 17.82
CA ALA A 91 10.60 -8.05 18.98
C ALA A 91 11.55 -9.24 18.81
N ALA A 92 11.52 -9.93 17.67
CA ALA A 92 12.48 -11.00 17.35
C ALA A 92 13.94 -10.51 17.36
N GLY A 93 14.13 -9.24 17.03
CA GLY A 93 15.40 -8.54 17.13
C GLY A 93 16.00 -8.42 18.53
N GLN A 94 15.20 -8.58 19.59
CA GLN A 94 15.71 -8.62 20.97
C GLN A 94 16.46 -9.93 21.26
N ASP A 95 16.11 -11.01 20.55
CA ASP A 95 16.72 -12.33 20.71
C ASP A 95 17.82 -12.59 19.67
N ASP A 96 17.58 -12.22 18.39
CA ASP A 96 18.57 -12.31 17.31
C ASP A 96 18.66 -10.98 16.55
N ALA A 97 19.80 -10.30 16.72
CA ALA A 97 20.10 -9.02 16.09
C ALA A 97 20.00 -9.07 14.55
N LYS A 98 20.16 -10.24 13.91
CA LYS A 98 20.03 -10.41 12.46
C LYS A 98 18.67 -9.97 11.92
N HIS A 99 17.61 -10.08 12.72
CA HIS A 99 16.28 -9.61 12.31
C HIS A 99 16.22 -8.08 12.20
N LEU A 100 16.92 -7.36 13.09
CA LEU A 100 17.04 -5.89 13.03
C LEU A 100 17.94 -5.47 11.88
N GLU A 101 19.07 -6.16 11.69
CA GLU A 101 19.99 -5.90 10.57
C GLU A 101 19.26 -6.04 9.23
N TRP A 102 18.55 -7.16 9.01
CA TRP A 102 17.74 -7.39 7.83
C TRP A 102 16.69 -6.30 7.61
N TRP A 103 16.00 -5.87 8.67
CA TRP A 103 14.99 -4.82 8.58
C TRP A 103 15.60 -3.46 8.25
N LEU A 104 16.71 -3.09 8.88
CA LEU A 104 17.42 -1.83 8.67
C LEU A 104 18.00 -1.74 7.26
N GLU A 105 18.58 -2.82 6.75
CA GLU A 105 19.10 -2.89 5.36
C GLU A 105 18.00 -2.62 4.32
N ARG A 106 16.78 -3.11 4.57
CA ARG A 106 15.65 -2.94 3.63
C ARG A 106 14.97 -1.60 3.76
N LYS A 107 14.79 -1.11 5.00
CA LYS A 107 14.13 0.17 5.26
C LYS A 107 15.04 1.36 4.96
N PHE A 108 16.34 1.20 5.14
CA PHE A 108 17.34 2.26 5.01
C PHE A 108 18.59 1.78 4.25
N PRO A 109 18.46 1.34 2.99
CA PRO A 109 19.55 0.75 2.22
C PRO A 109 20.77 1.67 2.08
N GLU A 110 20.56 2.99 2.01
CA GLU A 110 21.67 3.95 1.91
C GLU A 110 22.51 4.07 3.19
N ARG A 111 21.92 3.80 4.37
CA ARG A 111 22.59 3.92 5.67
C ARG A 111 23.11 2.58 6.18
N TRP A 112 22.36 1.51 5.93
CA TRP A 112 22.60 0.19 6.51
C TRP A 112 22.94 -0.87 5.47
N GLY A 113 22.76 -0.59 4.18
CA GLY A 113 23.03 -1.56 3.12
C GLY A 113 24.50 -1.97 3.07
N LYS A 114 24.71 -3.24 2.69
CA LYS A 114 26.02 -3.88 2.54
C LYS A 114 26.97 -3.10 1.62
N PHE A 115 26.46 -2.55 0.51
CA PHE A 115 27.24 -1.86 -0.52
C PHE A 115 27.08 -0.33 -0.47
N ARG A 116 26.73 0.25 0.68
CA ARG A 116 26.48 1.71 0.80
C ARG A 116 27.67 2.58 0.37
N GLY A 117 28.91 2.13 0.61
CA GLY A 117 30.13 2.83 0.19
C GLY A 117 30.28 2.83 -1.32
N GLU A 118 30.33 1.64 -1.91
CA GLU A 118 30.39 1.43 -3.37
C GLU A 118 29.25 2.14 -4.11
N LEU A 119 28.03 2.12 -3.56
CA LEU A 119 26.88 2.82 -4.14
C LEU A 119 27.10 4.34 -4.19
N ASN A 120 27.69 4.93 -3.16
CA ASN A 120 27.99 6.36 -3.12
C ASN A 120 29.12 6.72 -4.10
N ASP A 121 30.13 5.87 -4.23
CA ASP A 121 31.22 6.05 -5.18
C ASP A 121 30.70 5.97 -6.62
N LEU A 122 29.88 4.96 -6.94
CA LEU A 122 29.21 4.83 -8.24
C LEU A 122 28.29 6.02 -8.54
N LYS A 123 27.53 6.52 -7.54
CA LYS A 123 26.70 7.73 -7.72
C LYS A 123 27.54 8.96 -8.10
N ARG A 124 28.73 9.12 -7.49
CA ARG A 124 29.66 10.22 -7.82
C ARG A 124 30.22 10.07 -9.23
N GLU A 125 30.64 8.87 -9.60
CA GLU A 125 31.17 8.59 -10.94
C GLU A 125 30.12 8.83 -12.02
N ILE A 126 28.88 8.38 -11.81
CA ILE A 126 27.76 8.65 -12.72
C ILE A 126 27.49 10.15 -12.85
N ALA A 127 27.56 10.92 -11.76
CA ALA A 127 27.35 12.36 -11.81
C ALA A 127 28.43 13.06 -12.64
N GLU A 128 29.69 12.65 -12.49
CA GLU A 128 30.80 13.20 -13.27
C GLU A 128 30.69 12.83 -14.75
N LEU A 129 30.36 11.58 -15.07
CA LEU A 129 30.12 11.15 -16.45
C LEU A 129 28.96 11.91 -17.11
N LYS A 130 27.86 12.12 -16.37
CA LYS A 130 26.72 12.92 -16.86
C LYS A 130 27.12 14.37 -17.15
N ARG A 131 27.96 14.96 -16.29
CA ARG A 131 28.50 16.31 -16.50
C ARG A 131 29.34 16.36 -17.77
N GLN A 132 30.24 15.41 -17.95
CA GLN A 132 31.08 15.30 -19.15
C GLN A 132 30.22 15.13 -20.41
N ILE A 133 29.20 14.28 -20.39
CA ILE A 133 28.29 14.11 -21.55
C ILE A 133 27.51 15.40 -21.83
N GLY A 134 27.02 16.09 -20.80
CA GLY A 134 26.33 17.37 -20.95
C GLY A 134 27.22 18.51 -21.47
N GLU A 135 28.49 18.52 -21.07
CA GLU A 135 29.53 19.42 -21.61
C GLU A 135 29.92 19.04 -23.06
N THR A 136 29.72 17.79 -23.46
CA THR A 136 30.10 17.25 -24.79
C THR A 136 28.98 17.36 -25.84
N GLN A 137 27.73 17.68 -25.47
CA GLN A 137 26.66 18.01 -26.43
C GLN A 137 26.83 19.47 -26.88
N PRO A 138 27.39 19.77 -28.08
CA PRO A 138 27.54 21.15 -28.53
C PRO A 138 26.17 21.67 -28.99
N SER A 139 25.97 22.97 -28.84
CA SER A 139 24.82 23.74 -29.35
C SER A 139 24.41 23.29 -30.75
N GLU A 140 23.22 22.69 -30.88
CA GLU A 140 22.48 22.70 -32.13
C GLU A 140 22.31 24.17 -32.51
N THR A 141 23.06 24.60 -33.52
CA THR A 141 22.99 25.97 -34.05
C THR A 141 21.87 25.97 -35.11
N PRO A 142 21.04 27.03 -35.21
CA PRO A 142 19.78 27.01 -35.97
C PRO A 142 19.94 26.83 -37.49
#